data_AF-A0A7W9GLL8-F1
#
_entry.id   AF-A0A7W9GLL8-F1
#
_cell.length_a   1.000
_cell.length_b   1.000
_cell.length_c   1.000
_cell.angle_alpha   90.00
_cell.angle_beta   90.00
_cell.angle_gamma   90.00
#
_symmetry.space_group_name_H-M   'P 1'
#
loop_
_entity.id
_entity.type
_entity.pdbx_description
1 polymer ?
#
loop_
_entity_poly.entity_id
_entity_poly.type
_entity_poly.pdbx_seq_one_letter_code
_entity_poly.pdbx_strand_id
1 'polypeptide(L)'
;MARVFGAPADATRWACVDDRDVLSSAPRGWPDADPALLTYVHAAAAAGEPAAFLWSGGPGRVVAVGVTPVWSAGPRPVAEVTTEAAPAPYGLTWRELQVLTLVAGGLTNTEIAARLRTARRTVATHVERLLTKLEVPTRTAAASTAVDARLLVLPIPGGAGGLAAIGVQRLEAAVSRRTTAPARPGPRPVRKHPIVIGGVYPAEGRLSADGQGRRRAAELAVGEVNAHGGVDGHELVHVAVEADLADLTSLAGGIDDLVGRGVDAVTLGYTLARHDFAGVFASAADHGCPVLHSATSQSAQSLVLEEPVRFGNVFQVCAPESRYGVGFVRALRDFEASGSWRPHRRELLVVDSTDPHLTTFTAQAHEAAERAGWRVEVERVDFLRPGWRQVLDVIGQRDPAAVMVATWVEPSLLDFLRRFRATGSQALVYAIYAPSVPGFLERAGALAEGLSWATVIGTYQDGLAGRFAHEFAGAHHSDPGRSGAGIHYDMVHLLTQAWRQVANPHDTAAVNQQLRTLVYRGVSGAYWFGSPGQSALTYPDDTADPSIAQAHLVHQVQDGRHVIVAPSPYAQGTFRPPPLSSTGPPGAAAR
;
A
#
# COMPACT_ATOMS: atom_id res chain seq x y z
N MET A 1 1.09 24.35 -2.03
CA MET A 1 2.23 23.51 -2.48
C MET A 1 2.58 23.89 -3.91
N ALA A 2 3.82 24.28 -4.17
CA ALA A 2 4.30 24.51 -5.53
C ALA A 2 4.35 23.15 -6.26
N ARG A 3 3.46 22.93 -7.23
CA ARG A 3 3.53 21.77 -8.12
C ARG A 3 4.60 22.05 -9.16
N VAL A 4 5.58 21.15 -9.29
CA VAL A 4 6.65 21.22 -10.31
C VAL A 4 6.12 20.96 -11.73
N PHE A 5 4.93 20.33 -11.84
CA PHE A 5 4.28 20.04 -13.10
C PHE A 5 2.89 20.70 -13.11
N GLY A 6 2.79 21.88 -13.72
CA GLY A 6 1.54 22.57 -14.00
C GLY A 6 1.74 23.42 -15.23
N ALA A 7 1.02 23.14 -16.32
CA ALA A 7 1.28 23.68 -17.66
C ALA A 7 1.47 25.21 -17.66
N PRO A 8 2.71 25.72 -17.80
CA PRO A 8 2.97 27.12 -18.12
C PRO A 8 2.84 27.32 -19.64
N ALA A 9 2.70 28.58 -20.07
CA ALA A 9 2.61 28.96 -21.48
C ALA A 9 3.87 28.59 -22.31
N ASP A 10 4.98 28.25 -21.64
CA ASP A 10 6.31 28.13 -22.24
C ASP A 10 6.83 26.68 -22.30
N ALA A 11 5.99 25.69 -21.94
CA ALA A 11 6.37 24.27 -22.01
C ALA A 11 6.58 23.84 -23.46
N THR A 12 7.78 23.35 -23.78
CA THR A 12 8.07 22.83 -25.11
C THR A 12 7.50 21.42 -25.24
N ARG A 13 6.64 21.22 -26.24
CA ARG A 13 6.04 19.93 -26.59
C ARG A 13 6.46 19.50 -27.98
N TRP A 14 6.77 18.21 -28.14
CA TRP A 14 7.10 17.62 -29.43
C TRP A 14 6.91 16.11 -29.38
N ALA A 15 6.66 15.52 -30.55
CA ALA A 15 6.47 14.10 -30.72
C ALA A 15 7.78 13.44 -31.16
N CYS A 16 8.27 12.45 -30.42
CA CYS A 16 9.44 11.68 -30.81
C CYS A 16 9.05 10.66 -31.90
N VAL A 17 9.51 10.87 -33.13
CA VAL A 17 9.34 9.92 -34.25
C VAL A 17 10.74 9.65 -34.83
N ASP A 18 11.38 8.54 -34.46
CA ASP A 18 12.68 8.05 -34.99
C ASP A 18 13.98 8.74 -34.45
N ASP A 19 15.03 7.94 -34.25
CA ASP A 19 16.40 8.33 -33.88
C ASP A 19 17.03 9.31 -34.91
N ARG A 20 16.50 9.38 -36.13
CA ARG A 20 16.96 10.28 -37.20
C ARG A 20 16.29 11.66 -37.22
N ASP A 21 15.10 11.84 -36.65
CA ASP A 21 14.38 13.13 -36.69
C ASP A 21 14.52 13.97 -35.41
N VAL A 22 15.04 13.39 -34.33
CA VAL A 22 15.30 14.07 -33.05
C VAL A 22 16.26 15.27 -33.20
N LEU A 23 17.23 15.18 -34.10
CA LEU A 23 18.18 16.27 -34.38
C LEU A 23 17.64 17.33 -35.35
N SER A 24 16.54 17.05 -36.06
CA SER A 24 15.98 17.95 -37.07
C SER A 24 14.73 18.72 -36.59
N SER A 25 14.04 18.20 -35.57
CA SER A 25 12.77 18.74 -35.05
C SER A 25 12.83 19.28 -33.62
N ALA A 26 13.95 19.10 -32.91
CA ALA A 26 14.15 19.72 -31.60
C ALA A 26 14.14 21.26 -31.74
N PRO A 27 13.36 21.99 -30.92
CA PRO A 27 13.35 23.44 -30.97
C PRO A 27 14.73 23.99 -30.65
N ARG A 28 15.11 25.10 -31.33
CA ARG A 28 16.36 25.81 -31.04
C ARG A 28 16.39 26.20 -29.54
N GLY A 29 17.35 25.65 -28.79
CA GLY A 29 17.48 25.87 -27.33
C GLY A 29 16.99 24.70 -26.45
N TRP A 30 16.56 23.57 -27.01
CA TRP A 30 16.44 22.29 -26.31
C TRP A 30 17.83 21.85 -25.82
N PRO A 31 18.02 21.48 -24.52
CA PRO A 31 19.28 21.66 -23.81
C PRO A 31 20.46 21.24 -24.67
N ASP A 32 21.29 22.23 -25.06
CA ASP A 32 22.38 22.11 -26.01
C ASP A 32 23.11 20.76 -25.87
N ALA A 33 22.75 19.83 -26.75
CA ALA A 33 23.31 18.50 -26.96
C ALA A 33 23.81 17.76 -25.71
N ASP A 34 22.89 17.30 -24.84
CA ASP A 34 23.19 16.15 -23.98
C ASP A 34 22.59 14.87 -24.58
N PRO A 35 23.38 14.08 -25.35
CA PRO A 35 22.93 12.79 -25.90
C PRO A 35 22.41 11.83 -24.83
N ALA A 36 22.84 11.97 -23.57
CA ALA A 36 22.33 11.12 -22.50
C ALA A 36 20.85 11.39 -22.24
N LEU A 37 20.40 12.65 -22.21
CA LEU A 37 18.98 12.98 -21.99
C LEU A 37 18.08 12.31 -23.05
N LEU A 38 18.49 12.36 -24.32
CA LEU A 38 17.77 11.70 -25.41
C LEU A 38 17.68 10.18 -25.22
N THR A 39 18.77 9.57 -24.74
CA THR A 39 18.79 8.14 -24.40
C THR A 39 17.75 7.80 -23.33
N TYR A 40 17.60 8.65 -22.31
CA TYR A 40 16.58 8.52 -21.27
C TYR A 40 15.16 8.70 -21.79
N VAL A 41 14.94 9.70 -22.65
CA VAL A 41 13.63 9.93 -23.29
C VAL A 41 13.23 8.73 -24.16
N HIS A 42 14.15 8.17 -24.95
CA HIS A 42 13.88 6.99 -25.78
C HIS A 42 13.64 5.73 -24.95
N ALA A 43 14.36 5.58 -23.84
CA ALA A 43 14.12 4.48 -22.90
C ALA A 43 12.72 4.59 -22.27
N ALA A 44 12.27 5.80 -21.93
CA ALA A 44 10.95 6.04 -21.37
C ALA A 44 9.84 5.79 -22.41
N ALA A 45 10.01 6.31 -23.63
CA ALA A 45 9.05 6.10 -24.72
C ALA A 45 8.91 4.61 -25.10
N ALA A 46 10.03 3.88 -25.14
CA ALA A 46 10.03 2.44 -25.44
C ALA A 46 9.42 1.59 -24.31
N ALA A 47 9.47 2.07 -23.06
CA ALA A 47 8.85 1.39 -21.93
C ALA A 47 7.32 1.46 -21.96
N GLY A 48 6.72 2.38 -22.72
CA GLY A 48 5.27 2.50 -22.87
C GLY A 48 4.55 3.04 -21.62
N GLU A 49 5.28 3.58 -20.65
CA GLU A 49 4.75 4.18 -19.42
C GLU A 49 5.10 5.67 -19.31
N PRO A 50 4.24 6.53 -18.72
CA PRO A 50 4.60 7.90 -18.43
C PRO A 50 5.79 8.00 -17.45
N ALA A 51 6.79 8.81 -17.80
CA ALA A 51 7.96 9.05 -16.95
C ALA A 51 8.10 10.55 -16.63
N ALA A 52 8.55 10.86 -15.42
CA ALA A 52 8.88 12.23 -15.02
C ALA A 52 10.15 12.24 -14.16
N PHE A 53 11.09 13.12 -14.48
CA PHE A 53 12.36 13.25 -13.76
C PHE A 53 12.97 14.64 -13.94
N LEU A 54 13.90 14.98 -13.06
CA LEU A 54 14.71 16.19 -13.15
C LEU A 54 16.04 15.90 -13.84
N TRP A 55 16.45 16.82 -14.72
CA TRP A 55 17.73 16.81 -15.42
C TRP A 55 18.55 18.07 -15.07
N SER A 56 19.87 17.98 -15.15
CA SER A 56 20.75 19.12 -14.91
C SER A 56 20.69 20.10 -16.09
N GLY A 57 20.26 21.34 -15.87
CA GLY A 57 20.24 22.40 -16.88
C GLY A 57 21.51 23.27 -16.89
N GLY A 58 22.58 22.83 -16.22
CA GLY A 58 23.78 23.63 -15.96
C GLY A 58 23.77 24.29 -14.57
N PRO A 59 24.71 25.21 -14.28
CA PRO A 59 24.87 25.80 -12.95
C PRO A 59 23.57 26.48 -12.45
N GLY A 60 23.00 25.93 -11.38
CA GLY A 60 21.81 26.49 -10.70
C GLY A 60 20.47 26.28 -11.41
N ARG A 61 20.44 25.55 -12.54
CA ARG A 61 19.22 25.31 -13.32
C ARG A 61 18.88 23.82 -13.35
N VAL A 62 17.59 23.52 -13.27
CA VAL A 62 17.08 22.16 -13.51
C VAL A 62 16.10 22.20 -14.67
N VAL A 63 16.01 21.09 -15.37
CA VAL A 63 15.00 20.86 -16.41
C VAL A 63 14.10 19.75 -15.91
N ALA A 64 12.83 20.05 -15.68
CA ALA A 64 11.82 19.03 -15.45
C ALA A 64 11.47 18.39 -16.80
N VAL A 65 11.56 17.07 -16.88
CA VAL A 65 11.31 16.28 -18.09
C VAL A 65 10.11 15.39 -17.82
N GLY A 66 9.09 15.47 -18.68
CA GLY A 66 7.95 14.57 -18.70
C GLY A 66 7.87 13.85 -20.04
N VAL A 67 7.69 12.54 -20.04
CA VAL A 67 7.51 11.71 -21.23
C VAL A 67 6.16 11.02 -21.10
N THR A 68 5.26 11.24 -22.04
CA THR A 68 3.93 10.62 -22.08
C THR A 68 3.81 9.79 -23.36
N PRO A 69 3.58 8.47 -23.28
CA PRO A 69 3.34 7.65 -24.46
C PRO A 69 2.08 8.13 -25.20
N VAL A 70 2.17 8.23 -26.52
CA VAL A 70 1.04 8.56 -27.41
C VAL A 70 0.73 7.33 -28.23
N TRP A 71 -0.48 6.80 -28.07
CA TRP A 71 -0.95 5.68 -28.87
C TRP A 71 -1.05 6.10 -30.34
N SER A 72 -0.30 5.43 -31.21
CA SER A 72 -0.39 5.60 -32.66
C SER A 72 -0.63 4.24 -33.31
N ALA A 73 -1.38 4.20 -34.41
CA ALA A 73 -1.64 2.98 -35.19
C ALA A 73 -0.39 2.47 -35.97
N GLY A 74 0.77 3.09 -35.78
CA GLY A 74 2.03 2.69 -36.40
C GLY A 74 2.80 1.64 -35.59
N PRO A 75 3.74 0.91 -36.22
CA PRO A 75 4.53 -0.14 -35.57
C PRO A 75 5.62 0.38 -34.61
N ARG A 76 5.64 1.68 -34.28
CA ARG A 76 6.71 2.31 -33.48
C ARG A 76 6.13 3.17 -32.35
N PRO A 77 6.72 3.12 -31.14
CA PRO A 77 6.27 3.92 -30.01
C PRO A 77 6.51 5.40 -30.27
N VAL A 78 5.45 6.20 -30.11
CA VAL A 78 5.51 7.67 -30.17
C VAL A 78 5.28 8.18 -28.75
N ALA A 79 5.98 9.23 -28.34
CA ALA A 79 5.77 9.88 -27.05
C ALA A 79 5.75 11.40 -27.20
N GLU A 80 4.89 12.06 -26.43
CA GLU A 80 4.90 13.50 -26.20
C GLU A 80 5.91 13.79 -25.09
N VAL A 81 6.89 14.63 -25.38
CA VAL A 81 7.91 15.03 -24.41
C VAL A 81 7.65 16.48 -24.02
N THR A 82 7.62 16.73 -22.72
CA THR A 82 7.50 18.05 -22.11
C THR A 82 8.79 18.38 -21.39
N THR A 83 9.32 19.58 -21.59
CA THR A 83 10.38 20.12 -20.76
C THR A 83 10.04 21.49 -20.21
N GLU A 84 10.47 21.72 -18.99
CA GLU A 84 10.33 22.99 -18.29
C GLU A 84 11.65 23.33 -17.59
N ALA A 85 12.29 24.41 -18.01
CA ALA A 85 13.50 24.91 -17.35
C ALA A 85 13.08 25.85 -16.20
N ALA A 86 13.46 25.51 -14.98
CA ALA A 86 13.10 26.26 -13.79
C ALA A 86 14.26 26.32 -12.78
N PRO A 87 14.23 27.27 -11.82
CA PRO A 87 15.01 27.14 -10.61
C PRO A 87 14.67 25.83 -9.90
N ALA A 88 15.64 25.24 -9.22
CA ALA A 88 15.41 24.01 -8.49
C ALA A 88 14.30 24.18 -7.41
N PRO A 89 13.29 23.28 -7.38
CA PRO A 89 12.20 23.37 -6.41
C PRO A 89 12.71 23.43 -4.96
N TYR A 90 11.98 24.14 -4.10
CA TYR A 90 12.31 24.30 -2.67
C TYR A 90 13.70 24.90 -2.39
N GLY A 91 14.32 25.56 -3.38
CA GLY A 91 15.68 26.09 -3.25
C GLY A 91 16.74 25.00 -3.05
N LEU A 92 16.45 23.77 -3.47
CA LEU A 92 17.37 22.65 -3.38
C LEU A 92 18.52 22.83 -4.37
N THR A 93 19.74 22.50 -3.97
CA THR A 93 20.86 22.43 -4.91
C THR A 93 20.81 21.11 -5.69
N TRP A 94 21.47 21.05 -6.85
CA TRP A 94 21.59 19.80 -7.60
C TRP A 94 22.17 18.65 -6.77
N ARG A 95 23.16 18.95 -5.91
CA ARG A 95 23.74 17.96 -5.01
C ARG A 95 22.73 17.49 -3.96
N GLU A 96 21.90 18.38 -3.43
CA GLU A 96 20.82 17.98 -2.50
C GLU A 96 19.76 17.14 -3.20
N LEU A 97 19.40 17.43 -4.46
CA LEU A 97 18.48 16.60 -5.26
C LEU A 97 19.05 15.20 -5.55
N GLN A 98 20.37 15.11 -5.80
CA GLN A 98 21.08 13.83 -5.92
C GLN A 98 21.02 13.02 -4.62
N VAL A 99 21.31 13.67 -3.48
CA VAL A 99 21.20 13.02 -2.15
C VAL A 99 19.75 12.61 -1.88
N LEU A 100 18.78 13.47 -2.17
CA LEU A 100 17.35 13.20 -2.00
C LEU A 100 16.88 12.01 -2.84
N THR A 101 17.37 11.88 -4.08
CA THR A 101 17.06 10.73 -4.95
C THR A 101 17.60 9.42 -4.37
N LEU A 102 18.82 9.42 -3.81
CA LEU A 102 19.39 8.25 -3.15
C LEU A 102 18.73 7.94 -1.80
N VAL A 103 18.27 8.97 -1.07
CA VAL A 103 17.43 8.82 0.13
C VAL A 103 16.09 8.17 -0.23
N ALA A 104 15.44 8.64 -1.30
CA ALA A 104 14.19 8.05 -1.79
C ALA A 104 14.37 6.59 -2.25
N GLY A 105 15.56 6.26 -2.76
CA GLY A 105 15.94 4.88 -3.07
C GLY A 105 16.38 4.03 -1.87
N GLY A 106 16.23 4.51 -0.63
CA GLY A 106 16.43 3.71 0.57
C GLY A 106 17.88 3.59 1.09
N LEU A 107 18.85 4.25 0.46
CA LEU A 107 20.26 4.14 0.88
C LEU A 107 20.49 4.87 2.21
N THR A 108 21.43 4.37 3.01
CA THR A 108 21.96 5.01 4.22
C THR A 108 22.95 6.13 3.90
N ASN A 109 23.29 6.98 4.89
CA ASN A 109 24.31 8.03 4.69
C ASN A 109 25.68 7.48 4.31
N THR A 110 26.03 6.26 4.76
CA THR A 110 27.29 5.61 4.43
C THR A 110 27.32 5.17 2.96
N GLU A 111 26.24 4.56 2.48
CA GLU A 111 26.13 4.12 1.09
C GLU A 111 26.07 5.30 0.13
N ILE A 112 25.30 6.34 0.48
CA ILE A 112 25.27 7.60 -0.29
C ILE A 112 26.66 8.23 -0.33
N ALA A 113 27.39 8.23 0.79
CA ALA A 113 28.74 8.77 0.87
C ALA A 113 29.70 8.01 -0.06
N ALA A 114 29.66 6.69 -0.04
CA ALA A 114 30.44 5.84 -0.95
C ALA A 114 30.10 6.15 -2.42
N ARG A 115 28.81 6.26 -2.74
CA ARG A 115 28.31 6.46 -4.10
C ARG A 115 28.63 7.84 -4.66
N LEU A 116 28.55 8.86 -3.82
CA LEU A 116 28.90 10.24 -4.16
C LEU A 116 30.39 10.56 -3.97
N ARG A 117 31.20 9.57 -3.55
CA ARG A 117 32.63 9.71 -3.22
C ARG A 117 32.90 10.88 -2.27
N THR A 118 32.14 10.94 -1.18
CA THR A 118 32.24 11.98 -0.15
C THR A 118 32.23 11.37 1.25
N ALA A 119 32.39 12.19 2.29
CA ALA A 119 32.37 11.73 3.67
C ALA A 119 30.92 11.56 4.19
N ARG A 120 30.69 10.55 5.04
CA ARG A 120 29.40 10.29 5.71
C ARG A 120 28.83 11.54 6.40
N ARG A 121 29.70 12.34 7.05
CA ARG A 121 29.32 13.58 7.72
C ARG A 121 28.77 14.61 6.74
N THR A 122 29.36 14.73 5.55
CA THR A 122 28.88 15.63 4.48
C THR A 122 27.49 15.24 4.02
N VAL A 123 27.22 13.94 3.84
CA VAL A 123 25.87 13.47 3.51
C VAL A 123 24.88 13.77 4.62
N ALA A 124 25.24 13.54 5.89
CA ALA A 124 24.37 13.88 7.01
C ALA A 124 23.97 15.37 7.01
N THR A 125 24.92 16.27 6.75
CA THR A 125 24.63 17.71 6.60
C THR A 125 23.72 18.00 5.40
N HIS A 126 23.89 17.31 4.27
CA HIS A 126 22.94 17.44 3.15
C HIS A 126 21.53 16.96 3.53
N VAL A 127 21.43 15.89 4.32
CA VAL A 127 20.14 15.37 4.83
C VAL A 127 19.49 16.35 5.81
N GLU A 128 20.23 16.96 6.72
CA GLU A 128 19.67 18.00 7.62
C GLU A 128 19.15 19.20 6.83
N ARG A 129 19.90 19.64 5.81
CA ARG A 129 19.51 20.77 4.95
C ARG A 129 18.30 20.47 4.08
N LEU A 130 18.20 19.28 3.48
CA LEU A 130 17.03 18.90 2.70
C LEU A 130 15.78 18.81 3.58
N LEU A 131 15.87 18.28 4.81
CA LEU A 131 14.73 18.21 5.73
C LEU A 131 14.20 19.61 6.05
N THR A 132 15.13 20.53 6.33
CA THR A 132 14.80 21.94 6.59
C THR A 132 14.15 22.60 5.37
N LYS A 133 14.73 22.44 4.18
CA LYS A 133 14.22 23.06 2.94
C LYS A 133 12.89 22.48 2.45
N LEU A 134 12.65 21.19 2.70
CA LEU A 134 11.40 20.53 2.38
C LEU A 134 10.32 20.74 3.45
N GLU A 135 10.68 21.34 4.60
CA GLU A 135 9.79 21.53 5.76
C GLU A 135 9.21 20.20 6.28
N VAL A 136 10.02 19.13 6.25
CA VAL A 136 9.62 17.80 6.69
C VAL A 136 10.47 17.31 7.86
N PRO A 137 9.87 16.65 8.86
CA PRO A 137 10.57 16.29 10.09
C PRO A 137 11.48 15.06 9.95
N THR A 138 11.23 14.19 8.97
CA THR A 138 11.90 12.88 8.88
C THR A 138 12.45 12.61 7.48
N ARG A 139 13.52 11.80 7.43
CA ARG A 139 14.13 11.29 6.19
C ARG A 139 13.10 10.60 5.29
N THR A 140 12.19 9.83 5.90
CA THR A 140 11.13 9.11 5.19
C THR A 140 10.09 10.07 4.62
N ALA A 141 9.72 11.12 5.35
CA ALA A 141 8.85 12.17 4.83
C ALA A 141 9.50 12.88 3.63
N ALA A 142 10.80 13.18 3.69
CA ALA A 142 11.54 13.71 2.53
C ALA A 142 11.56 12.75 1.34
N ALA A 143 11.72 11.44 1.57
CA ALA A 143 11.63 10.43 0.53
C ALA A 143 10.24 10.40 -0.14
N SER A 144 9.16 10.46 0.63
CA SER A 144 7.79 10.55 0.09
C SER A 144 7.62 11.83 -0.73
N THR A 145 8.00 12.99 -0.17
CA THR A 145 7.94 14.28 -0.87
C THR A 145 8.70 14.23 -2.19
N ALA A 146 9.87 13.57 -2.24
CA ALA A 146 10.64 13.45 -3.47
C ALA A 146 9.90 12.69 -4.58
N VAL A 147 9.17 11.63 -4.22
CA VAL A 147 8.36 10.85 -5.16
C VAL A 147 7.10 11.62 -5.55
N ASP A 148 6.34 12.10 -4.57
CA ASP A 148 5.04 12.75 -4.76
C ASP A 148 5.17 14.06 -5.56
N ALA A 149 6.20 14.85 -5.27
CA ALA A 149 6.50 16.10 -5.96
C ALA A 149 7.42 15.91 -7.19
N ARG A 150 7.75 14.66 -7.56
CA ARG A 150 8.56 14.31 -8.74
C ARG A 150 9.93 15.03 -8.78
N LEU A 151 10.63 15.01 -7.65
CA LEU A 151 11.94 15.67 -7.44
C LEU A 151 13.13 14.73 -7.72
N LEU A 152 12.89 13.56 -8.29
CA LEU A 152 13.93 12.56 -8.53
C LEU A 152 14.75 12.91 -9.76
N VAL A 153 16.07 12.77 -9.66
CA VAL A 153 17.01 13.15 -10.73
C VAL A 153 17.47 11.97 -11.57
N LEU A 154 17.76 12.25 -12.85
CA LEU A 154 18.52 11.37 -13.74
C LEU A 154 19.71 12.13 -14.37
N PRO A 155 20.83 11.44 -14.68
CA PRO A 155 21.12 10.05 -14.31
C PRO A 155 21.32 9.90 -12.78
N ILE A 156 21.00 8.72 -12.25
CA ILE A 156 21.18 8.42 -10.83
C ILE A 156 22.68 8.38 -10.51
N PRO A 157 23.16 9.15 -9.51
CA PRO A 157 24.56 9.10 -9.13
C PRO A 157 24.97 7.67 -8.74
N GLY A 158 25.96 7.10 -9.43
CA GLY A 158 26.44 5.73 -9.21
C GLY A 158 25.56 4.62 -9.79
N GLY A 159 24.53 4.93 -10.59
CA GLY A 159 23.70 3.98 -11.34
C GLY A 159 22.43 3.50 -10.62
N ALA A 160 21.83 2.40 -11.10
CA ALA A 160 20.57 1.86 -10.57
C ALA A 160 20.73 0.85 -9.40
N GLY A 161 21.93 0.29 -9.20
CA GLY A 161 22.14 -0.82 -8.27
C GLY A 161 22.00 -0.42 -6.79
N GLY A 162 21.34 -1.28 -5.99
CA GLY A 162 21.15 -1.11 -4.55
C GLY A 162 20.01 -0.17 -4.13
N LEU A 163 19.19 0.31 -5.08
CA LEU A 163 18.06 1.21 -4.81
C LEU A 163 16.76 0.42 -4.69
N ALA A 164 15.88 0.83 -3.77
CA ALA A 164 14.48 0.45 -3.76
C ALA A 164 13.79 0.90 -5.08
N ALA A 165 12.67 0.25 -5.45
CA ALA A 165 11.98 0.43 -6.73
C ALA A 165 11.30 1.81 -6.90
N ILE A 166 12.10 2.88 -6.99
CA ILE A 166 11.68 4.23 -7.31
C ILE A 166 11.54 4.40 -8.83
N GLY A 167 10.61 5.24 -9.30
CA GLY A 167 10.27 5.34 -10.74
C GLY A 167 11.48 5.58 -11.66
N VAL A 168 12.44 6.41 -11.25
CA VAL A 168 13.66 6.70 -12.02
C VAL A 168 14.66 5.53 -12.10
N GLN A 169 14.61 4.58 -11.16
CA GLN A 169 15.54 3.45 -11.09
C GLN A 169 15.33 2.47 -12.25
N ARG A 170 14.08 2.21 -12.65
CA ARG A 170 13.79 1.38 -13.83
C ARG A 170 14.37 1.99 -15.11
N LEU A 171 14.23 3.31 -15.24
CA LEU A 171 14.67 4.03 -16.41
C LEU A 171 16.20 4.06 -16.51
N GLU A 172 16.89 4.32 -15.40
CA GLU A 172 18.36 4.18 -15.28
C GLU A 172 18.83 2.76 -15.65
N ALA A 173 18.13 1.73 -15.18
CA ALA A 173 18.44 0.34 -15.52
C ALA A 173 18.22 0.04 -17.01
N ALA A 174 17.14 0.55 -17.61
CA ALA A 174 16.84 0.37 -19.03
C ALA A 174 17.89 1.04 -19.93
N VAL A 175 18.31 2.26 -19.59
CA VAL A 175 19.38 2.97 -20.29
C VAL A 175 20.70 2.20 -20.15
N SER A 176 21.05 1.77 -18.93
CA SER A 176 22.27 1.00 -18.67
C SER A 176 22.34 -0.27 -19.53
N ARG A 177 21.24 -1.02 -19.66
CA ARG A 177 21.14 -2.23 -20.51
C ARG A 177 21.31 -1.93 -22.00
N ARG A 178 20.85 -0.77 -22.48
CA ARG A 178 20.97 -0.35 -23.90
C ARG A 178 22.38 0.14 -24.25
N THR A 179 23.07 0.79 -23.31
CA THR A 179 24.44 1.29 -23.51
C THR A 179 25.51 0.22 -23.42
N THR A 180 25.23 -0.92 -22.79
CA THR A 180 26.14 -2.07 -22.78
C THR A 180 25.94 -2.93 -24.04
N ALA A 181 26.94 -2.96 -24.93
CA ALA A 181 27.07 -4.05 -25.90
C ALA A 181 26.99 -5.40 -25.15
N PRO A 182 26.48 -6.49 -25.77
CA PRO A 182 26.41 -7.78 -25.10
C PRO A 182 27.81 -8.16 -24.66
N ALA A 183 28.04 -8.12 -23.34
CA ALA A 183 29.26 -8.63 -22.77
C ALA A 183 29.36 -10.10 -23.18
N ARG A 184 30.54 -10.51 -23.68
CA ARG A 184 30.90 -11.93 -23.77
C ARG A 184 30.46 -12.60 -22.47
N PRO A 185 29.91 -13.83 -22.51
CA PRO A 185 29.48 -14.50 -21.30
C PRO A 185 30.68 -14.56 -20.35
N GLY A 186 30.62 -13.73 -19.31
CA GLY A 186 31.48 -13.89 -18.16
C GLY A 186 31.24 -15.28 -17.58
N PRO A 187 32.18 -15.80 -16.77
CA PRO A 187 31.97 -17.08 -16.09
C PRO A 187 30.58 -17.08 -15.45
N ARG A 188 29.80 -18.14 -15.72
CA ARG A 188 28.45 -18.33 -15.16
C ARG A 188 28.48 -17.91 -13.69
N PRO A 189 27.63 -16.96 -13.26
CA PRO A 189 27.57 -16.62 -11.85
C PRO A 189 27.30 -17.92 -11.09
N VAL A 190 28.10 -18.19 -10.06
CA VAL A 190 27.86 -19.28 -9.13
C VAL A 190 26.44 -19.07 -8.61
N ARG A 191 25.51 -19.96 -8.96
CA ARG A 191 24.13 -19.88 -8.47
C ARG A 191 24.20 -20.02 -6.95
N LYS A 192 23.96 -18.92 -6.24
CA LYS A 192 23.82 -18.92 -4.79
C LYS A 192 22.57 -19.73 -4.42
N HIS A 193 22.54 -20.25 -3.20
CA HIS A 193 21.37 -20.97 -2.70
C HIS A 193 20.13 -20.05 -2.77
N PRO A 194 18.99 -20.49 -3.32
CA PRO A 194 17.80 -19.66 -3.39
C PRO A 194 17.29 -19.30 -2.00
N ILE A 195 16.59 -18.18 -1.90
CA ILE A 195 15.82 -17.81 -0.71
C ILE A 195 14.38 -18.24 -0.95
N VAL A 196 13.82 -19.04 -0.04
CA VAL A 196 12.51 -19.67 -0.21
C VAL A 196 11.46 -19.01 0.67
N ILE A 197 10.41 -18.46 0.06
CA ILE A 197 9.26 -17.86 0.73
C ILE A 197 8.10 -18.85 0.69
N GLY A 198 7.69 -19.34 1.85
CA GLY A 198 6.48 -20.12 2.03
C GLY A 198 5.24 -19.22 2.13
N GLY A 199 4.19 -19.51 1.38
CA GLY A 199 2.92 -18.81 1.47
C GLY A 199 1.77 -19.76 1.77
N VAL A 200 0.99 -19.48 2.81
CA VAL A 200 -0.21 -20.25 3.16
C VAL A 200 -1.45 -19.52 2.62
N TYR A 201 -2.22 -20.21 1.77
CA TYR A 201 -3.38 -19.67 1.07
C TYR A 201 -4.63 -20.52 1.35
N PRO A 202 -5.86 -19.94 1.30
CA PRO A 202 -7.07 -20.73 1.45
C PRO A 202 -7.18 -21.79 0.35
N ALA A 203 -7.56 -23.01 0.76
CA ALA A 203 -8.07 -24.01 -0.18
C ALA A 203 -9.30 -23.49 -0.94
N GLU A 204 -9.57 -24.06 -2.12
CA GLU A 204 -10.71 -23.65 -2.95
C GLU A 204 -12.04 -23.61 -2.16
N GLY A 205 -12.83 -22.53 -2.32
CA GLY A 205 -14.06 -22.35 -1.56
C GLY A 205 -14.61 -20.92 -1.58
N ARG A 206 -15.49 -20.59 -0.61
CA ARG A 206 -16.23 -19.31 -0.52
C ARG A 206 -15.36 -18.04 -0.44
N LEU A 207 -14.06 -18.19 -0.24
CA LEU A 207 -13.08 -17.10 -0.09
C LEU A 207 -11.96 -17.14 -1.16
N SER A 208 -12.16 -17.95 -2.22
CA SER A 208 -11.11 -18.24 -3.21
C SER A 208 -10.67 -17.03 -4.03
N ALA A 209 -11.57 -16.10 -4.37
CA ALA A 209 -11.22 -14.94 -5.19
C ALA A 209 -10.17 -14.04 -4.52
N ASP A 210 -10.35 -13.76 -3.23
CA ASP A 210 -9.42 -12.99 -2.41
C ASP A 210 -8.10 -13.76 -2.16
N GLY A 211 -8.21 -15.06 -1.86
CA GLY A 211 -7.07 -15.96 -1.70
C GLY A 211 -6.16 -16.07 -2.93
N GLN A 212 -6.75 -16.22 -4.12
CA GLN A 212 -5.98 -16.28 -5.36
C GLN A 212 -5.31 -14.94 -5.69
N GLY A 213 -5.99 -13.81 -5.41
CA GLY A 213 -5.41 -12.48 -5.59
C GLY A 213 -4.13 -12.29 -4.77
N ARG A 214 -4.14 -12.78 -3.52
CA ARG A 214 -2.95 -12.77 -2.64
C ARG A 214 -1.79 -13.57 -3.20
N ARG A 215 -2.05 -14.81 -3.61
CA ARG A 215 -1.02 -15.69 -4.18
C ARG A 215 -0.39 -15.08 -5.43
N ARG A 216 -1.22 -14.61 -6.36
CA ARG A 216 -0.77 -13.94 -7.58
C ARG A 216 0.07 -12.70 -7.29
N ALA A 217 -0.30 -11.93 -6.27
CA ALA A 217 0.44 -10.73 -5.88
C ALA A 217 1.82 -11.05 -5.30
N ALA A 218 1.94 -12.11 -4.50
CA ALA A 218 3.23 -12.61 -4.02
C ALA A 218 4.09 -13.11 -5.19
N GLU A 219 3.51 -13.86 -6.13
CA GLU A 219 4.19 -14.35 -7.34
C GLU A 219 4.68 -13.19 -8.23
N LEU A 220 3.87 -12.13 -8.40
CA LEU A 220 4.24 -10.90 -9.10
C LEU A 220 5.45 -10.23 -8.43
N ALA A 221 5.40 -10.01 -7.11
CA ALA A 221 6.50 -9.41 -6.36
C ALA A 221 7.80 -10.23 -6.46
N VAL A 222 7.72 -11.55 -6.35
CA VAL A 222 8.87 -12.44 -6.54
C VAL A 222 9.44 -12.32 -7.95
N GLY A 223 8.56 -12.32 -8.97
CA GLY A 223 8.95 -12.12 -10.37
C GLY A 223 9.69 -10.81 -10.60
N GLU A 224 9.20 -9.71 -10.02
CA GLU A 224 9.84 -8.40 -10.10
C GLU A 224 11.22 -8.37 -9.42
N VAL A 225 11.34 -8.95 -8.23
CA VAL A 225 12.63 -9.00 -7.51
C VAL A 225 13.64 -9.84 -8.31
N ASN A 226 13.23 -10.99 -8.83
CA ASN A 226 14.09 -11.86 -9.64
C ASN A 226 14.48 -11.22 -10.98
N ALA A 227 13.59 -10.47 -11.62
CA ALA A 227 13.90 -9.71 -12.83
C ALA A 227 14.99 -8.64 -12.62
N HIS A 228 15.28 -8.28 -11.36
CA HIS A 228 16.35 -7.37 -10.95
C HIS A 228 17.55 -8.09 -10.30
N GLY A 229 17.69 -9.41 -10.53
CA GLY A 229 18.83 -10.19 -10.05
C GLY A 229 18.64 -10.77 -8.64
N GLY A 230 17.41 -10.74 -8.12
CA GLY A 230 17.07 -11.32 -6.83
C GLY A 230 17.54 -10.48 -5.64
N VAL A 231 17.94 -11.15 -4.56
CA VAL A 231 18.53 -10.56 -3.36
C VAL A 231 20.01 -10.90 -3.34
N ASP A 232 20.88 -9.94 -3.66
CA ASP A 232 22.34 -10.13 -3.72
C ASP A 232 22.78 -11.36 -4.53
N GLY A 233 22.05 -11.66 -5.60
CA GLY A 233 22.27 -12.81 -6.49
C GLY A 233 21.62 -14.12 -6.03
N HIS A 234 20.90 -14.14 -4.92
CA HIS A 234 20.01 -15.23 -4.51
C HIS A 234 18.67 -15.08 -5.25
N GLU A 235 18.25 -16.13 -5.94
CA GLU A 235 16.91 -16.21 -6.54
C GLU A 235 15.86 -16.35 -5.43
N LEU A 236 14.78 -15.59 -5.52
CA LEU A 236 13.60 -15.79 -4.67
C LEU A 236 12.73 -16.90 -5.26
N VAL A 237 12.35 -17.87 -4.44
CA VAL A 237 11.44 -18.95 -4.80
C VAL A 237 10.20 -18.88 -3.92
N HIS A 238 9.02 -18.82 -4.52
CA HIS A 238 7.76 -18.87 -3.78
C HIS A 238 7.20 -20.28 -3.77
N VAL A 239 6.92 -20.81 -2.57
CA VAL A 239 6.28 -22.11 -2.36
C VAL A 239 4.92 -21.86 -1.73
N ALA A 240 3.85 -22.18 -2.45
CA ALA A 240 2.48 -22.03 -1.96
C ALA A 240 1.96 -23.36 -1.40
N VAL A 241 1.35 -23.30 -0.22
CA VAL A 241 0.56 -24.40 0.36
C VAL A 241 -0.88 -23.92 0.56
N GLU A 242 -1.81 -24.85 0.42
CA GLU A 242 -3.23 -24.60 0.67
C GLU A 242 -3.61 -25.12 2.07
N ALA A 243 -4.45 -24.37 2.77
CA ALA A 243 -4.97 -24.73 4.08
C ALA A 243 -6.44 -24.31 4.23
N ASP A 244 -7.19 -25.01 5.08
CA ASP A 244 -8.50 -24.56 5.53
C ASP A 244 -8.32 -23.47 6.60
N LEU A 245 -8.72 -22.24 6.26
CA LEU A 245 -8.59 -21.09 7.16
C LEU A 245 -9.52 -21.17 8.39
N ALA A 246 -10.48 -22.10 8.41
CA ALA A 246 -11.33 -22.37 9.57
C ALA A 246 -10.77 -23.46 10.50
N ASP A 247 -9.70 -24.15 10.11
CA ASP A 247 -9.10 -25.23 10.87
C ASP A 247 -7.64 -24.90 11.23
N LEU A 248 -7.40 -24.66 12.52
CA LEU A 248 -6.06 -24.37 13.03
C LEU A 248 -5.09 -25.54 12.80
N THR A 249 -5.58 -26.78 12.77
CA THR A 249 -4.77 -27.96 12.49
C THR A 249 -4.29 -27.96 11.05
N SER A 250 -5.18 -27.60 10.11
CA SER A 250 -4.83 -27.45 8.70
C SER A 250 -3.81 -26.33 8.48
N LEU A 251 -3.98 -25.20 9.17
CA LEU A 251 -3.04 -24.07 9.13
C LEU A 251 -1.65 -24.43 9.69
N ALA A 252 -1.61 -25.03 10.88
CA ALA A 252 -0.38 -25.50 11.50
C ALA A 252 0.34 -26.53 10.61
N GLY A 253 -0.40 -27.52 10.09
CA GLY A 253 0.15 -28.52 9.18
C GLY A 253 0.69 -27.93 7.86
N GLY A 254 0.07 -26.86 7.35
CA GLY A 254 0.59 -26.11 6.20
C GLY A 254 1.92 -25.40 6.51
N ILE A 255 2.03 -24.79 7.70
CA ILE A 255 3.28 -24.17 8.16
C ILE A 255 4.36 -25.25 8.42
N ASP A 256 4.00 -26.39 8.99
CA ASP A 256 4.91 -27.52 9.21
C ASP A 256 5.49 -28.06 7.90
N ASP A 257 4.66 -28.20 6.85
CA ASP A 257 5.11 -28.61 5.54
C ASP A 257 6.10 -27.60 4.94
N LEU A 258 5.82 -26.30 5.06
CA LEU A 258 6.73 -25.24 4.62
C LEU A 258 8.07 -25.30 5.38
N VAL A 259 8.03 -25.40 6.71
CA VAL A 259 9.24 -25.52 7.55
C VAL A 259 10.04 -26.77 7.18
N GLY A 260 9.38 -27.91 6.98
CA GLY A 260 10.00 -29.16 6.53
C GLY A 260 10.67 -29.07 5.15
N ARG A 261 10.23 -28.14 4.29
CA ARG A 261 10.86 -27.82 3.00
C ARG A 261 12.03 -26.83 3.10
N GLY A 262 12.35 -26.35 4.30
CA GLY A 262 13.46 -25.44 4.54
C GLY A 262 13.22 -24.01 4.06
N VAL A 263 12.02 -23.46 4.30
CA VAL A 263 11.73 -22.05 3.99
C VAL A 263 12.56 -21.08 4.81
N ASP A 264 12.90 -19.93 4.21
CA ASP A 264 13.56 -18.80 4.86
C ASP A 264 12.58 -17.81 5.47
N ALA A 265 11.32 -17.84 5.04
CA ALA A 265 10.23 -17.04 5.60
C ALA A 265 8.87 -17.68 5.34
N VAL A 266 7.89 -17.40 6.20
CA VAL A 266 6.50 -17.77 6.02
C VAL A 266 5.63 -16.51 5.90
N THR A 267 4.69 -16.53 4.95
CA THR A 267 3.67 -15.51 4.78
C THR A 267 2.28 -16.14 4.94
N LEU A 268 1.39 -15.46 5.66
CA LEU A 268 0.04 -15.91 5.93
C LEU A 268 -0.96 -14.75 5.77
N GLY A 269 -2.09 -15.02 5.13
CA GLY A 269 -3.20 -14.08 5.04
C GLY A 269 -3.96 -13.92 6.37
N TYR A 270 -5.28 -14.07 6.31
CA TYR A 270 -6.11 -14.17 7.51
C TYR A 270 -6.41 -15.63 7.88
N THR A 271 -6.88 -15.82 9.11
CA THR A 271 -7.51 -17.04 9.59
C THR A 271 -8.90 -16.73 10.14
N LEU A 272 -9.82 -17.70 10.01
CA LEU A 272 -11.17 -17.64 10.58
C LEU A 272 -11.18 -18.17 12.01
N ALA A 273 -10.40 -19.20 12.30
CA ALA A 273 -10.19 -19.66 13.67
C ALA A 273 -9.06 -18.86 14.34
N ARG A 274 -9.30 -18.35 15.55
CA ARG A 274 -8.41 -17.36 16.21
C ARG A 274 -8.10 -17.68 17.68
N HIS A 275 -8.49 -18.86 18.14
CA HIS A 275 -8.41 -19.22 19.55
C HIS A 275 -7.03 -19.79 19.98
N ASP A 276 -6.20 -20.24 19.04
CA ASP A 276 -4.87 -20.79 19.35
C ASP A 276 -3.83 -20.46 18.26
N PHE A 277 -3.25 -19.26 18.33
CA PHE A 277 -2.14 -18.87 17.44
C PHE A 277 -0.80 -19.49 17.86
N ALA A 278 -0.66 -19.91 19.13
CA ALA A 278 0.57 -20.51 19.62
C ALA A 278 0.82 -21.84 18.89
N GLY A 279 -0.22 -22.68 18.77
CA GLY A 279 -0.18 -23.91 17.99
C GLY A 279 0.10 -23.68 16.50
N VAL A 280 -0.54 -22.67 15.89
CA VAL A 280 -0.35 -22.35 14.46
C VAL A 280 1.09 -21.93 14.15
N PHE A 281 1.70 -21.09 14.99
CA PHE A 281 3.02 -20.54 14.71
C PHE A 281 4.18 -21.35 15.31
N ALA A 282 3.92 -22.36 16.13
CA ALA A 282 4.93 -23.10 16.89
C ALA A 282 6.13 -23.55 16.04
N SER A 283 5.87 -24.20 14.91
CA SER A 283 6.92 -24.77 14.06
C SER A 283 7.81 -23.72 13.41
N ALA A 284 7.21 -22.64 12.88
CA ALA A 284 7.98 -21.52 12.34
C ALA A 284 8.70 -20.74 13.44
N ALA A 285 8.12 -20.62 14.63
CA ALA A 285 8.74 -20.03 15.83
C ALA A 285 10.00 -20.82 16.23
N ASP A 286 9.88 -22.15 16.35
CA ASP A 286 10.97 -23.03 16.76
C ASP A 286 12.06 -23.14 15.67
N HIS A 287 11.71 -23.05 14.39
CA HIS A 287 12.66 -22.94 13.26
C HIS A 287 13.35 -21.58 13.18
N GLY A 288 12.73 -20.53 13.73
CA GLY A 288 13.27 -19.17 13.81
C GLY A 288 13.10 -18.33 12.54
N CYS A 289 12.51 -18.84 11.46
CA CYS A 289 12.26 -18.04 10.25
C CYS A 289 11.19 -16.95 10.49
N PRO A 290 11.30 -15.75 9.91
CA PRO A 290 10.27 -14.73 10.02
C PRO A 290 8.90 -15.22 9.51
N VAL A 291 7.85 -14.96 10.29
CA VAL A 291 6.45 -15.16 9.91
C VAL A 291 5.79 -13.80 9.75
N LEU A 292 5.40 -13.43 8.54
CA LEU A 292 4.59 -12.23 8.28
C LEU A 292 3.14 -12.63 8.07
N HIS A 293 2.23 -12.12 8.89
CA HIS A 293 0.81 -12.46 8.78
C HIS A 293 -0.13 -11.25 8.81
N SER A 294 -1.29 -11.37 8.15
CA SER A 294 -2.35 -10.37 8.14
C SER A 294 -3.64 -10.86 8.81
N ALA A 295 -3.48 -11.72 9.82
CA ALA A 295 -4.58 -12.24 10.63
C ALA A 295 -5.44 -11.14 11.25
N THR A 296 -4.90 -9.92 11.43
CA THR A 296 -5.65 -8.78 11.97
C THR A 296 -6.25 -9.16 13.32
N SER A 297 -5.40 -9.65 14.23
CA SER A 297 -5.80 -10.32 15.46
C SER A 297 -5.09 -9.76 16.70
N GLN A 298 -5.88 -9.34 17.68
CA GLN A 298 -5.43 -8.98 19.01
C GLN A 298 -4.81 -10.19 19.72
N SER A 299 -5.39 -11.39 19.56
CA SER A 299 -4.86 -12.60 20.18
C SER A 299 -3.46 -12.97 19.64
N ALA A 300 -3.22 -12.82 18.33
CA ALA A 300 -1.89 -13.02 17.75
C ALA A 300 -0.89 -11.99 18.26
N GLN A 301 -1.30 -10.72 18.39
CA GLN A 301 -0.45 -9.68 18.98
C GLN A 301 -0.12 -9.97 20.45
N SER A 302 -1.11 -10.40 21.25
CA SER A 302 -0.93 -10.75 22.67
C SER A 302 0.06 -11.90 22.85
N LEU A 303 0.02 -12.92 21.98
CA LEU A 303 0.99 -14.02 22.00
C LEU A 303 2.44 -13.52 21.96
N VAL A 304 2.75 -12.58 21.06
CA VAL A 304 4.11 -12.02 20.93
C VAL A 304 4.47 -11.16 22.15
N LEU A 305 3.51 -10.45 22.73
CA LEU A 305 3.72 -9.65 23.95
C LEU A 305 4.00 -10.52 25.18
N GLU A 306 3.30 -11.65 25.29
CA GLU A 306 3.37 -12.57 26.43
C GLU A 306 4.58 -13.51 26.35
N GLU A 307 4.94 -13.95 25.13
CA GLU A 307 6.04 -14.88 24.86
C GLU A 307 7.06 -14.34 23.82
N PRO A 308 7.66 -13.15 24.06
CA PRO A 308 8.49 -12.45 23.07
C PRO A 308 9.79 -13.17 22.70
N VAL A 309 10.27 -14.08 23.56
CA VAL A 309 11.47 -14.88 23.28
C VAL A 309 11.16 -15.97 22.25
N ARG A 310 10.01 -16.63 22.37
CA ARG A 310 9.64 -17.75 21.50
C ARG A 310 9.04 -17.26 20.20
N PHE A 311 8.09 -16.33 20.26
CA PHE A 311 7.38 -15.82 19.08
C PHE A 311 7.95 -14.50 18.56
N GLY A 312 9.19 -14.16 18.93
CA GLY A 312 9.85 -12.93 18.49
C GLY A 312 10.08 -12.84 16.98
N ASN A 313 9.92 -13.92 16.22
CA ASN A 313 9.97 -13.96 14.77
C ASN A 313 8.59 -13.85 14.09
N VAL A 314 7.51 -13.62 14.85
CA VAL A 314 6.15 -13.46 14.32
C VAL A 314 5.78 -11.97 14.22
N PHE A 315 5.42 -11.54 13.02
CA PHE A 315 5.13 -10.14 12.68
C PHE A 315 3.72 -10.00 12.12
N GLN A 316 2.87 -9.24 12.79
CA GLN A 316 1.56 -8.90 12.25
C GLN A 316 1.67 -7.66 11.38
N VAL A 317 1.50 -7.83 10.07
CA VAL A 317 1.73 -6.73 9.10
C VAL A 317 0.62 -5.68 9.09
N CYS A 318 -0.39 -5.85 9.94
CA CYS A 318 -1.53 -4.96 10.13
C CYS A 318 -1.81 -4.72 11.61
N ALA A 319 -2.62 -3.71 11.89
CA ALA A 319 -3.18 -3.51 13.21
C ALA A 319 -4.23 -4.58 13.56
N PRO A 320 -4.45 -4.88 14.85
CA PRO A 320 -5.51 -5.78 15.27
C PRO A 320 -6.91 -5.22 14.94
N GLU A 321 -7.88 -6.12 14.86
CA GLU A 321 -9.30 -5.81 14.60
C GLU A 321 -9.90 -4.84 15.63
N SER A 322 -9.33 -4.80 16.84
CA SER A 322 -9.70 -3.87 17.91
C SER A 322 -9.60 -2.39 17.52
N ARG A 323 -8.87 -2.05 16.44
CA ARG A 323 -8.74 -0.69 15.92
C ARG A 323 -9.92 -0.24 15.06
N TYR A 324 -10.76 -1.15 14.57
CA TYR A 324 -11.90 -0.78 13.73
C TYR A 324 -12.91 0.11 14.47
N GLY A 325 -13.30 -0.26 15.70
CA GLY A 325 -14.27 0.52 16.48
C GLY A 325 -13.78 1.93 16.82
N VAL A 326 -12.51 2.07 17.22
CA VAL A 326 -11.91 3.39 17.51
C VAL A 326 -11.91 4.28 16.26
N GLY A 327 -11.49 3.74 15.12
CA GLY A 327 -11.48 4.52 13.88
C GLY A 327 -12.86 4.81 13.31
N PHE A 328 -13.88 3.97 13.57
CA PHE A 328 -15.28 4.29 13.26
C PHE A 328 -15.75 5.52 14.03
N VAL A 329 -15.56 5.56 15.35
CA VAL A 329 -15.93 6.72 16.18
C VAL A 329 -15.17 7.97 15.73
N ARG A 330 -13.88 7.83 15.41
CA ARG A 330 -13.07 8.92 14.85
C ARG A 330 -13.65 9.43 13.52
N ALA A 331 -13.98 8.53 12.60
CA ALA A 331 -14.51 8.90 11.28
C ALA A 331 -15.81 9.71 11.42
N LEU A 332 -16.73 9.29 12.29
CA LEU A 332 -17.97 10.04 12.57
C LEU A 332 -17.69 11.45 13.08
N ARG A 333 -16.75 11.58 14.04
CA ARG A 333 -16.32 12.89 14.55
C ARG A 333 -15.72 13.76 13.44
N ASP A 334 -14.90 13.19 12.57
CA ASP A 334 -14.26 13.93 11.47
C ASP A 334 -15.30 14.37 10.41
N PHE A 335 -16.33 13.56 10.15
CA PHE A 335 -17.46 13.91 9.28
C PHE A 335 -18.32 15.04 9.87
N GLU A 336 -18.58 15.01 11.18
CA GLU A 336 -19.28 16.11 11.87
C GLU A 336 -18.45 17.39 11.90
N ALA A 337 -17.16 17.30 12.23
CA ALA A 337 -16.26 18.45 12.34
C ALA A 337 -16.05 19.15 11.00
N SER A 338 -16.05 18.40 9.88
CA SER A 338 -16.02 18.96 8.53
C SER A 338 -17.35 19.56 8.09
N GLY A 339 -18.44 19.33 8.83
CA GLY A 339 -19.80 19.74 8.46
C GLY A 339 -20.41 18.93 7.31
N SER A 340 -19.72 17.90 6.83
CA SER A 340 -20.17 17.03 5.74
C SER A 340 -21.29 16.08 6.17
N TRP A 341 -21.44 15.87 7.48
CA TRP A 341 -22.51 15.08 8.07
C TRP A 341 -23.03 15.75 9.34
N ARG A 342 -24.34 15.65 9.56
CA ARG A 342 -24.99 16.07 10.81
C ARG A 342 -25.90 14.94 11.26
N PRO A 343 -25.61 14.26 12.37
CA PRO A 343 -26.46 13.18 12.83
C PRO A 343 -27.82 13.72 13.29
N HIS A 344 -28.90 13.04 12.93
CA HIS A 344 -30.24 13.40 13.39
C HIS A 344 -30.48 13.05 14.86
N ARG A 345 -29.72 12.08 15.40
CA ARG A 345 -29.76 11.63 16.79
C ARG A 345 -28.37 11.17 17.25
N ARG A 346 -28.16 11.09 18.57
CA ARG A 346 -26.93 10.57 19.19
C ARG A 346 -27.04 9.07 19.53
N GLU A 347 -27.48 8.28 18.58
CA GLU A 347 -27.66 6.82 18.70
C GLU A 347 -26.83 6.11 17.62
N LEU A 348 -26.01 5.16 18.02
CA LEU A 348 -25.24 4.28 17.13
C LEU A 348 -25.68 2.84 17.31
N LEU A 349 -25.72 2.11 16.20
CA LEU A 349 -25.82 0.65 16.23
C LEU A 349 -24.50 0.06 15.72
N VAL A 350 -23.96 -0.88 16.47
CA VAL A 350 -22.81 -1.68 16.05
C VAL A 350 -23.28 -3.11 15.88
N VAL A 351 -23.05 -3.68 14.71
CA VAL A 351 -23.27 -5.10 14.45
C VAL A 351 -21.92 -5.80 14.49
N ASP A 352 -21.64 -6.50 15.58
CA ASP A 352 -20.34 -7.12 15.87
C ASP A 352 -20.45 -8.65 15.96
N SER A 353 -19.30 -9.33 16.08
CA SER A 353 -19.26 -10.80 16.11
C SER A 353 -19.79 -11.38 17.43
N THR A 354 -20.36 -12.58 17.37
CA THR A 354 -20.52 -13.45 18.54
C THR A 354 -19.21 -14.11 18.97
N ASP A 355 -18.19 -14.16 18.10
CA ASP A 355 -16.88 -14.70 18.44
C ASP A 355 -16.08 -13.66 19.26
N PRO A 356 -15.68 -13.96 20.51
CA PRO A 356 -14.92 -13.03 21.34
C PRO A 356 -13.55 -12.66 20.73
N HIS A 357 -12.97 -13.52 19.89
CA HIS A 357 -11.70 -13.29 19.19
C HIS A 357 -11.85 -12.44 17.92
N LEU A 358 -13.04 -11.95 17.63
CA LEU A 358 -13.36 -11.05 16.50
C LEU A 358 -14.05 -9.77 16.97
N THR A 359 -13.87 -9.39 18.23
CA THR A 359 -14.47 -8.17 18.78
C THR A 359 -13.85 -6.93 18.14
N THR A 360 -14.63 -6.22 17.33
CA THR A 360 -14.16 -5.01 16.63
C THR A 360 -14.47 -3.73 17.40
N PHE A 361 -15.53 -3.74 18.22
CA PHE A 361 -15.96 -2.60 19.03
C PHE A 361 -15.65 -2.86 20.51
N THR A 362 -14.41 -2.55 20.89
CA THR A 362 -13.87 -2.81 22.22
C THR A 362 -14.34 -1.81 23.28
N ALA A 363 -13.99 -2.05 24.55
CA ALA A 363 -14.20 -1.10 25.64
C ALA A 363 -13.54 0.27 25.38
N GLN A 364 -12.46 0.33 24.60
CA GLN A 364 -11.85 1.58 24.17
C GLN A 364 -12.77 2.34 23.18
N ALA A 365 -13.47 1.61 22.29
CA ALA A 365 -14.38 2.17 21.30
C ALA A 365 -15.69 2.69 21.93
N HIS A 366 -16.39 1.85 22.71
CA HIS A 366 -16.72 2.17 24.10
C HIS A 366 -16.64 3.63 24.55
N GLU A 367 -15.61 3.84 25.37
CA GLU A 367 -15.28 5.10 26.02
C GLU A 367 -15.08 6.25 25.03
N ALA A 368 -14.58 5.98 23.82
CA ALA A 368 -14.44 7.00 22.78
C ALA A 368 -15.81 7.50 22.30
N ALA A 369 -16.77 6.61 22.09
CA ALA A 369 -18.12 6.94 21.66
C ALA A 369 -18.88 7.72 22.76
N GLU A 370 -18.81 7.25 24.00
CA GLU A 370 -19.45 7.91 25.15
C GLU A 370 -18.89 9.32 25.37
N ARG A 371 -17.56 9.51 25.29
CA ARG A 371 -16.93 10.83 25.38
C ARG A 371 -17.36 11.76 24.25
N ALA A 372 -17.68 11.22 23.08
CA ALA A 372 -18.24 11.95 21.95
C ALA A 372 -19.78 12.15 22.05
N GLY A 373 -20.40 11.70 23.14
CA GLY A 373 -21.82 11.90 23.43
C GLY A 373 -22.75 10.91 22.73
N TRP A 374 -22.23 9.78 22.24
CA TRP A 374 -23.02 8.73 21.61
C TRP A 374 -23.58 7.74 22.63
N ARG A 375 -24.83 7.31 22.42
CA ARG A 375 -25.33 6.05 22.98
C ARG A 375 -25.10 4.95 21.95
N VAL A 376 -24.58 3.82 22.39
CA VAL A 376 -24.19 2.72 21.51
C VAL A 376 -24.93 1.46 21.90
N GLU A 377 -25.62 0.86 20.94
CA GLU A 377 -26.14 -0.51 21.04
C GLU A 377 -25.22 -1.45 20.25
N VAL A 378 -24.94 -2.63 20.79
CA VAL A 378 -24.15 -3.67 20.11
C VAL A 378 -25.00 -4.91 19.91
N GLU A 379 -25.34 -5.19 18.66
CA GLU A 379 -26.01 -6.42 18.25
C GLU A 379 -24.96 -7.43 17.80
N ARG A 380 -24.87 -8.57 18.51
CA ARG A 380 -23.92 -9.63 18.17
C ARG A 380 -24.52 -10.63 17.21
N VAL A 381 -23.80 -10.94 16.13
CA VAL A 381 -24.24 -11.87 15.08
C VAL A 381 -23.14 -12.87 14.71
N ASP A 382 -23.55 -14.07 14.27
CA ASP A 382 -22.67 -14.97 13.53
C ASP A 382 -22.49 -14.42 12.11
N PHE A 383 -21.28 -14.03 11.72
CA PHE A 383 -21.01 -13.44 10.41
C PHE A 383 -21.25 -14.41 9.24
N LEU A 384 -21.16 -15.72 9.46
CA LEU A 384 -21.43 -16.75 8.45
C LEU A 384 -22.93 -17.03 8.31
N ARG A 385 -23.73 -16.76 9.35
CA ARG A 385 -25.18 -16.96 9.39
C ARG A 385 -25.87 -15.81 10.13
N PRO A 386 -25.84 -14.58 9.59
CA PRO A 386 -26.31 -13.41 10.31
C PRO A 386 -27.83 -13.37 10.43
N GLY A 387 -28.32 -12.97 11.59
CA GLY A 387 -29.73 -12.70 11.84
C GLY A 387 -30.18 -11.34 11.32
N TRP A 388 -30.04 -11.03 10.02
CA TRP A 388 -30.29 -9.68 9.50
C TRP A 388 -31.68 -9.12 9.81
N ARG A 389 -32.69 -9.98 9.93
CA ARG A 389 -34.04 -9.54 10.32
C ARG A 389 -34.02 -8.85 11.70
N GLN A 390 -33.37 -9.46 12.70
CA GLN A 390 -33.26 -8.89 14.04
C GLN A 390 -32.52 -7.55 14.00
N VAL A 391 -31.39 -7.47 13.29
CA VAL A 391 -30.62 -6.22 13.13
C VAL A 391 -31.49 -5.12 12.52
N LEU A 392 -32.27 -5.43 11.49
CA LEU A 392 -33.16 -4.45 10.84
C LEU A 392 -34.34 -4.05 11.73
N ASP A 393 -34.88 -4.97 12.53
CA ASP A 393 -35.90 -4.67 13.54
C ASP A 393 -35.36 -3.66 14.57
N VAL A 394 -34.11 -3.82 15.02
CA VAL A 394 -33.44 -2.88 15.93
C VAL A 394 -33.21 -1.52 15.27
N ILE A 395 -32.77 -1.49 14.00
CA ILE A 395 -32.62 -0.25 13.23
C ILE A 395 -33.94 0.50 13.15
N GLY A 396 -35.05 -0.20 12.85
CA GLY A 396 -36.38 0.40 12.77
C GLY A 396 -36.90 0.92 14.11
N GLN A 397 -36.58 0.24 15.21
CA GLN A 397 -37.01 0.64 16.56
C GLN A 397 -36.21 1.82 17.13
N ARG A 398 -34.89 1.85 16.87
CA ARG A 398 -33.98 2.81 17.49
C ARG A 398 -33.65 4.03 16.63
N ASP A 399 -33.84 3.94 15.32
CA ASP A 399 -33.52 5.01 14.37
C ASP A 399 -32.08 5.56 14.57
N PRO A 400 -31.05 4.70 14.50
CA PRO A 400 -29.67 5.13 14.73
C PRO A 400 -29.18 6.08 13.64
N ALA A 401 -28.29 7.00 14.00
CA ALA A 401 -27.66 7.92 13.04
C ALA A 401 -26.64 7.21 12.14
N ALA A 402 -25.94 6.21 12.68
CA ALA A 402 -25.02 5.37 11.93
C ALA A 402 -25.06 3.92 12.42
N VAL A 403 -24.82 3.01 11.49
CA VAL A 403 -24.72 1.56 11.71
C VAL A 403 -23.33 1.09 11.27
N MET A 404 -22.52 0.62 12.22
CA MET A 404 -21.29 -0.10 11.91
C MET A 404 -21.62 -1.58 11.66
N VAL A 405 -21.17 -2.12 10.53
CA VAL A 405 -21.40 -3.53 10.16
C VAL A 405 -20.05 -4.23 10.04
N ALA A 406 -19.67 -4.99 11.07
CA ALA A 406 -18.35 -5.59 11.19
C ALA A 406 -18.14 -6.89 10.39
N THR A 407 -19.12 -7.33 9.59
CA THR A 407 -18.95 -8.54 8.77
C THR A 407 -17.92 -8.33 7.66
N TRP A 408 -16.91 -9.19 7.63
CA TRP A 408 -15.91 -9.26 6.56
C TRP A 408 -16.32 -10.22 5.43
N VAL A 409 -17.46 -10.90 5.56
CA VAL A 409 -18.00 -11.82 4.56
C VAL A 409 -18.81 -11.06 3.52
N GLU A 410 -18.27 -10.90 2.31
CA GLU A 410 -18.92 -10.09 1.28
C GLU A 410 -20.38 -10.48 0.97
N PRO A 411 -20.73 -11.77 0.70
CA PRO A 411 -22.13 -12.12 0.41
C PRO A 411 -23.09 -11.75 1.54
N SER A 412 -22.60 -11.80 2.79
CA SER A 412 -23.31 -11.44 4.01
C SER A 412 -23.61 -9.94 4.04
N LEU A 413 -22.62 -9.09 3.74
CA LEU A 413 -22.79 -7.64 3.62
C LEU A 413 -23.76 -7.26 2.48
N LEU A 414 -23.66 -7.92 1.32
CA LEU A 414 -24.58 -7.65 0.21
C LEU A 414 -26.03 -8.00 0.56
N ASP A 415 -26.28 -9.08 1.29
CA ASP A 415 -27.62 -9.40 1.79
C ASP A 415 -28.13 -8.34 2.79
N PHE A 416 -27.28 -7.89 3.72
CA PHE A 416 -27.62 -6.77 4.61
C PHE A 416 -28.00 -5.51 3.82
N LEU A 417 -27.17 -5.07 2.87
CA LEU A 417 -27.41 -3.86 2.10
C LEU A 417 -28.72 -3.93 1.31
N ARG A 418 -29.03 -5.06 0.66
CA ARG A 418 -30.30 -5.25 -0.05
C ARG A 418 -31.50 -5.02 0.86
N ARG A 419 -31.49 -5.64 2.05
CA ARG A 419 -32.60 -5.56 3.01
C ARG A 419 -32.66 -4.20 3.70
N PHE A 420 -31.52 -3.63 4.06
CA PHE A 420 -31.41 -2.31 4.68
C PHE A 420 -31.99 -1.23 3.78
N ARG A 421 -31.66 -1.23 2.49
CA ARG A 421 -32.21 -0.25 1.52
C ARG A 421 -33.73 -0.35 1.39
N ALA A 422 -34.31 -1.53 1.56
CA ALA A 422 -35.76 -1.72 1.53
C ALA A 422 -36.48 -1.12 2.75
N THR A 423 -35.77 -0.81 3.84
CA THR A 423 -36.36 -0.18 5.04
C THR A 423 -36.62 1.33 4.89
N GLY A 424 -35.94 1.99 3.94
CA GLY A 424 -35.96 3.46 3.82
C GLY A 424 -35.14 4.21 4.88
N SER A 425 -34.45 3.50 5.80
CA SER A 425 -33.56 4.12 6.79
C SER A 425 -32.48 4.97 6.12
N GLN A 426 -32.23 6.15 6.70
CA GLN A 426 -31.18 7.08 6.26
C GLN A 426 -29.91 6.98 7.10
N ALA A 427 -29.81 5.97 7.97
CA ALA A 427 -28.62 5.76 8.79
C ALA A 427 -27.37 5.61 7.90
N LEU A 428 -26.27 6.25 8.31
CA LEU A 428 -24.98 6.08 7.67
C LEU A 428 -24.52 4.63 7.89
N VAL A 429 -24.32 3.87 6.81
CA VAL A 429 -23.77 2.51 6.89
C VAL A 429 -22.25 2.57 6.78
N TYR A 430 -21.56 2.04 7.79
CA TYR A 430 -20.11 1.92 7.85
C TYR A 430 -19.71 0.44 7.92
N ALA A 431 -19.28 -0.14 6.80
CA ALA A 431 -18.80 -1.52 6.76
C ALA A 431 -17.30 -1.61 7.09
N ILE A 432 -16.80 -2.81 7.35
CA ILE A 432 -15.35 -3.06 7.42
C ILE A 432 -14.97 -4.09 6.37
N TYR A 433 -13.77 -3.95 5.81
CA TYR A 433 -13.07 -4.91 4.96
C TYR A 433 -13.79 -5.44 3.70
N ALA A 434 -14.97 -6.06 3.81
CA ALA A 434 -15.68 -6.76 2.73
C ALA A 434 -15.76 -5.97 1.41
N PRO A 435 -15.97 -4.64 1.41
CA PRO A 435 -15.97 -3.88 0.16
C PRO A 435 -14.61 -3.80 -0.55
N SER A 436 -13.51 -4.21 0.10
CA SER A 436 -12.16 -4.27 -0.49
C SER A 436 -11.92 -5.47 -1.39
N VAL A 437 -12.79 -6.49 -1.34
CA VAL A 437 -12.65 -7.73 -2.10
C VAL A 437 -12.72 -7.43 -3.60
N PRO A 438 -11.86 -8.05 -4.44
CA PRO A 438 -11.88 -7.88 -5.89
C PRO A 438 -13.27 -8.06 -6.51
N GLY A 439 -13.71 -7.09 -7.31
CA GLY A 439 -14.98 -7.18 -8.01
C GLY A 439 -16.23 -6.80 -7.18
N PHE A 440 -16.05 -6.26 -5.97
CA PHE A 440 -17.16 -5.93 -5.07
C PHE A 440 -18.17 -4.96 -5.71
N LEU A 441 -17.68 -3.88 -6.33
CA LEU A 441 -18.54 -2.83 -6.89
C LEU A 441 -19.39 -3.35 -8.06
N GLU A 442 -18.85 -4.25 -8.89
CA GLU A 442 -19.59 -4.89 -9.97
C GLU A 442 -20.76 -5.72 -9.42
N ARG A 443 -20.55 -6.42 -8.30
CA ARG A 443 -21.59 -7.26 -7.67
C ARG A 443 -22.58 -6.46 -6.85
N ALA A 444 -22.14 -5.37 -6.21
CA ALA A 444 -22.98 -4.51 -5.39
C ALA A 444 -23.82 -3.54 -6.24
N GLY A 445 -23.27 -3.04 -7.35
CA GLY A 445 -23.92 -2.04 -8.21
C GLY A 445 -24.42 -0.83 -7.40
N ALA A 446 -25.66 -0.40 -7.68
CA ALA A 446 -26.28 0.75 -7.02
C ALA A 446 -26.45 0.60 -5.50
N LEU A 447 -26.42 -0.61 -4.95
CA LEU A 447 -26.54 -0.83 -3.49
C LEU A 447 -25.37 -0.21 -2.73
N ALA A 448 -24.20 -0.16 -3.37
CA ALA A 448 -22.97 0.36 -2.79
C ALA A 448 -22.96 1.88 -2.70
N GLU A 449 -23.77 2.61 -3.46
CA GLU A 449 -23.64 4.08 -3.51
C GLU A 449 -23.86 4.73 -2.14
N GLY A 450 -22.91 5.58 -1.74
CA GLY A 450 -22.89 6.21 -0.41
C GLY A 450 -22.43 5.30 0.74
N LEU A 451 -22.18 4.01 0.50
CA LEU A 451 -21.62 3.09 1.50
C LEU A 451 -20.25 3.61 1.96
N SER A 452 -20.13 3.86 3.26
CA SER A 452 -18.82 4.06 3.88
C SER A 452 -18.25 2.73 4.31
N TRP A 453 -16.95 2.55 4.18
CA TRP A 453 -16.28 1.38 4.71
C TRP A 453 -14.84 1.68 5.05
N ALA A 454 -14.23 0.84 5.86
CA ALA A 454 -12.83 1.04 6.23
C ALA A 454 -12.01 -0.24 6.26
N THR A 455 -10.70 -0.03 6.24
CA THR A 455 -9.69 -1.05 6.47
C THR A 455 -8.54 -0.48 7.28
N VAL A 456 -8.01 -1.30 8.19
CA VAL A 456 -6.77 -0.98 8.92
C VAL A 456 -5.51 -1.30 8.11
N ILE A 457 -5.67 -2.01 7.00
CA ILE A 457 -4.62 -2.29 6.03
C ILE A 457 -5.21 -2.41 4.62
N GLY A 458 -4.90 -1.45 3.76
CA GLY A 458 -5.47 -1.38 2.42
C GLY A 458 -4.58 -0.62 1.46
N THR A 459 -4.77 -0.87 0.17
CA THR A 459 -4.01 -0.17 -0.86
C THR A 459 -4.40 1.30 -0.87
N TYR A 460 -3.36 2.13 -0.85
CA TYR A 460 -3.52 3.57 -0.97
C TYR A 460 -3.93 3.89 -2.41
N GLN A 461 -4.25 5.16 -2.68
CA GLN A 461 -4.51 5.60 -4.05
C GLN A 461 -3.50 6.69 -4.45
N ASP A 462 -2.23 6.36 -4.25
CA ASP A 462 -1.07 7.12 -4.68
C ASP A 462 -0.41 6.46 -5.90
N GLY A 463 0.70 7.03 -6.38
CA GLY A 463 1.40 6.52 -7.55
C GLY A 463 2.02 5.12 -7.36
N LEU A 464 2.32 4.71 -6.12
CA LEU A 464 2.92 3.41 -5.86
C LEU A 464 1.86 2.30 -5.93
N ALA A 465 0.73 2.50 -5.25
CA ALA A 465 -0.41 1.59 -5.34
C ALA A 465 -1.04 1.56 -6.75
N GLY A 466 -1.05 2.70 -7.45
CA GLY A 466 -1.51 2.78 -8.84
C GLY A 466 -0.66 1.95 -9.82
N ARG A 467 0.68 1.95 -9.66
CA ARG A 467 1.57 1.10 -10.46
C ARG A 467 1.36 -0.38 -10.19
N PHE A 468 1.31 -0.76 -8.91
CA PHE A 468 1.01 -2.14 -8.53
C PHE A 468 -0.31 -2.62 -9.14
N ALA A 469 -1.37 -1.82 -9.07
CA ALA A 469 -2.65 -2.19 -9.66
C ALA A 469 -2.58 -2.36 -11.18
N HIS A 470 -1.81 -1.52 -11.86
CA HIS A 470 -1.56 -1.64 -13.30
C HIS A 470 -0.78 -2.92 -13.66
N GLU A 471 0.33 -3.17 -12.96
CA GLU A 471 1.20 -4.34 -13.17
C GLU A 471 0.44 -5.64 -12.87
N PHE A 472 -0.31 -5.68 -11.77
CA PHE A 472 -1.15 -6.82 -11.40
C PHE A 472 -2.23 -7.09 -12.45
N ALA A 473 -2.95 -6.05 -12.90
CA ALA A 473 -3.96 -6.20 -13.94
C ALA A 473 -3.36 -6.64 -15.28
N GLY A 474 -2.16 -6.15 -15.62
CA GLY A 474 -1.44 -6.57 -16.82
C GLY A 474 -0.99 -8.03 -16.78
N ALA A 475 -0.49 -8.49 -15.63
CA ALA A 475 0.01 -9.87 -15.45
C ALA A 475 -1.11 -10.90 -15.28
N HIS A 476 -2.23 -10.52 -14.66
CA HIS A 476 -3.24 -11.48 -14.20
C HIS A 476 -4.66 -11.20 -14.71
N HIS A 477 -4.87 -10.17 -15.53
CA HIS A 477 -6.17 -9.78 -16.08
C HIS A 477 -7.29 -9.70 -15.03
N SER A 478 -6.96 -9.24 -13.82
CA SER A 478 -7.89 -9.15 -12.69
C SER A 478 -7.63 -7.90 -11.84
N ASP A 479 -8.66 -7.41 -11.17
CA ASP A 479 -8.53 -6.34 -10.17
C ASP A 479 -7.87 -6.91 -8.91
N PRO A 480 -6.81 -6.27 -8.36
CA PRO A 480 -6.22 -6.69 -7.09
C PRO A 480 -7.13 -6.40 -5.88
N GLY A 481 -8.23 -5.67 -6.06
CA GLY A 481 -9.06 -5.19 -4.97
C GLY A 481 -8.35 -4.07 -4.20
N ARG A 482 -8.70 -3.90 -2.92
CA ARG A 482 -8.24 -2.78 -2.09
C ARG A 482 -7.51 -3.20 -0.81
N SER A 483 -7.21 -4.49 -0.64
CA SER A 483 -6.51 -4.98 0.56
C SER A 483 -5.63 -6.20 0.27
N GLY A 484 -6.21 -7.41 0.22
CA GLY A 484 -5.47 -8.68 0.27
C GLY A 484 -4.26 -8.79 -0.66
N ALA A 485 -4.43 -8.49 -1.96
CA ALA A 485 -3.34 -8.59 -2.94
C ALA A 485 -2.18 -7.64 -2.61
N GLY A 486 -2.47 -6.37 -2.29
CA GLY A 486 -1.43 -5.39 -1.95
C GLY A 486 -0.62 -5.79 -0.71
N ILE A 487 -1.28 -6.41 0.28
CA ILE A 487 -0.63 -6.89 1.50
C ILE A 487 0.42 -7.96 1.17
N HIS A 488 0.07 -8.95 0.36
CA HIS A 488 0.98 -10.04 0.02
C HIS A 488 2.11 -9.59 -0.91
N TYR A 489 1.83 -8.63 -1.80
CA TYR A 489 2.87 -7.94 -2.57
C TYR A 489 3.88 -7.25 -1.63
N ASP A 490 3.38 -6.51 -0.63
CA ASP A 490 4.23 -5.83 0.35
C ASP A 490 4.98 -6.78 1.28
N MET A 491 4.41 -7.92 1.68
CA MET A 491 5.10 -8.92 2.51
C MET A 491 6.38 -9.44 1.82
N VAL A 492 6.31 -9.73 0.52
CA VAL A 492 7.49 -10.16 -0.25
C VAL A 492 8.53 -9.05 -0.34
N HIS A 493 8.12 -7.81 -0.59
CA HIS A 493 9.05 -6.67 -0.66
C HIS A 493 9.64 -6.30 0.70
N LEU A 494 8.88 -6.42 1.79
CA LEU A 494 9.36 -6.26 3.17
C LEU A 494 10.50 -7.23 3.49
N LEU A 495 10.27 -8.52 3.22
CA LEU A 495 11.28 -9.56 3.39
C LEU A 495 12.50 -9.29 2.50
N THR A 496 12.27 -8.90 1.25
CA THR A 496 13.34 -8.51 0.31
C THR A 496 14.19 -7.35 0.86
N GLN A 497 13.58 -6.31 1.43
CA GLN A 497 14.32 -5.19 2.02
C GLN A 497 15.09 -5.61 3.28
N ALA A 498 14.55 -6.54 4.08
CA ALA A 498 15.24 -7.07 5.25
C ALA A 498 16.46 -7.91 4.84
N TRP A 499 16.30 -8.84 3.88
CA TRP A 499 17.39 -9.69 3.41
C TRP A 499 18.54 -8.91 2.77
N ARG A 500 18.24 -7.82 2.04
CA ARG A 500 19.26 -6.94 1.44
C ARG A 500 20.10 -6.17 2.47
N GLN A 501 19.66 -6.11 3.72
CA GLN A 501 20.32 -5.34 4.78
C GLN A 501 21.10 -6.24 5.76
N VAL A 502 21.11 -7.56 5.54
CA VAL A 502 21.88 -8.51 6.35
C VAL A 502 23.02 -9.11 5.52
N ALA A 503 24.10 -9.50 6.19
CA ALA A 503 25.26 -10.08 5.51
C ALA A 503 24.97 -11.48 4.93
N ASN A 504 24.10 -12.24 5.58
CA ASN A 504 23.64 -13.55 5.14
C ASN A 504 22.10 -13.58 5.19
N PRO A 505 21.40 -13.72 4.06
CA PRO A 505 19.94 -13.77 4.04
C PRO A 505 19.35 -15.01 4.73
N HIS A 506 20.16 -16.05 4.94
CA HIS A 506 19.78 -17.27 5.68
C HIS A 506 20.06 -17.18 7.19
N ASP A 507 20.62 -16.07 7.68
CA ASP A 507 20.72 -15.80 9.12
C ASP A 507 19.38 -15.22 9.60
N THR A 508 18.47 -16.12 10.00
CA THR A 508 17.11 -15.77 10.40
C THR A 508 17.08 -14.82 11.59
N ALA A 509 18.03 -14.92 12.53
CA ALA A 509 18.12 -14.01 13.67
C ALA A 509 18.44 -12.58 13.21
N ALA A 510 19.40 -12.41 12.30
CA ALA A 510 19.73 -11.11 11.72
C ALA A 510 18.54 -10.53 10.91
N VAL A 511 17.84 -11.37 10.14
CA VAL A 511 16.66 -10.95 9.35
C VAL A 511 15.52 -10.50 10.27
N ASN A 512 15.22 -11.25 11.34
CA ASN A 512 14.22 -10.88 12.33
C ASN A 512 14.57 -9.56 13.03
N GLN A 513 15.84 -9.35 13.39
CA GLN A 513 16.28 -8.08 13.94
C GLN A 513 16.09 -6.95 12.94
N GLN A 514 16.40 -7.19 11.67
CA GLN A 514 16.26 -6.19 10.63
C GLN A 514 14.80 -5.79 10.40
N LEU A 515 13.88 -6.76 10.37
CA LEU A 515 12.43 -6.51 10.22
C LEU A 515 11.88 -5.60 11.32
N ARG A 516 12.35 -5.72 12.57
CA ARG A 516 11.92 -4.83 13.67
C ARG A 516 12.32 -3.37 13.48
N THR A 517 13.46 -3.13 12.83
CA THR A 517 14.02 -1.78 12.67
C THR A 517 13.67 -1.13 11.34
N LEU A 518 13.30 -1.95 10.35
CA LEU A 518 12.92 -1.49 9.02
C LEU A 518 11.71 -0.57 9.09
N VAL A 519 11.83 0.58 8.43
CA VAL A 519 10.69 1.40 8.02
C VAL A 519 10.53 1.22 6.52
N TYR A 520 9.40 0.69 6.09
CA TYR A 520 9.13 0.41 4.68
C TYR A 520 7.79 1.02 4.27
N ARG A 521 7.76 1.72 3.13
CA ARG A 521 6.52 2.23 2.53
C ARG A 521 6.14 1.35 1.34
N GLY A 522 5.21 0.43 1.57
CA GLY A 522 4.63 -0.47 0.57
C GLY A 522 3.36 0.09 -0.07
N VAL A 523 2.65 -0.67 -0.90
CA VAL A 523 1.37 -0.26 -1.52
C VAL A 523 0.24 -0.10 -0.52
N SER A 524 0.33 -0.78 0.61
CA SER A 524 -0.67 -0.82 1.69
C SER A 524 -0.33 0.08 2.87
N GLY A 525 0.65 0.98 2.70
CA GLY A 525 1.04 1.97 3.71
C GLY A 525 2.44 1.79 4.25
N ALA A 526 2.72 2.48 5.36
CA ALA A 526 4.00 2.39 6.05
C ALA A 526 4.01 1.25 7.07
N TYR A 527 5.11 0.51 7.09
CA TYR A 527 5.36 -0.62 7.98
C TYR A 527 6.51 -0.30 8.91
N TRP A 528 6.33 -0.60 10.18
CA TRP A 528 7.36 -0.57 11.21
C TRP A 528 6.96 -1.54 12.34
N PHE A 529 7.88 -2.44 12.72
CA PHE A 529 7.61 -3.51 13.68
C PHE A 529 8.41 -3.38 14.98
N GLY A 530 8.89 -2.17 15.30
CA GLY A 530 9.65 -1.94 16.53
C GLY A 530 8.79 -1.84 17.79
N SER A 531 7.46 -1.99 17.67
CA SER A 531 6.56 -2.10 18.82
C SER A 531 6.74 -3.46 19.53
N PRO A 532 6.54 -3.55 20.86
CA PRO A 532 6.71 -4.81 21.59
C PRO A 532 5.86 -5.98 21.06
N GLY A 533 4.67 -5.69 20.53
CA GLY A 533 3.77 -6.70 19.95
C GLY A 533 4.02 -6.98 18.46
N GLN A 534 5.11 -6.45 17.88
CA GLN A 534 5.54 -6.64 16.49
C GLN A 534 4.40 -6.53 15.47
N SER A 535 3.51 -5.57 15.71
CA SER A 535 2.33 -5.30 14.88
C SER A 535 2.43 -3.90 14.28
N ALA A 536 1.88 -3.73 13.09
CA ALA A 536 1.84 -2.42 12.45
C ALA A 536 1.03 -1.42 13.30
N LEU A 537 1.54 -0.19 13.39
CA LEU A 537 0.84 0.93 14.02
C LEU A 537 -0.26 1.47 13.10
N THR A 538 -1.29 2.05 13.69
CA THR A 538 -2.40 2.70 12.98
C THR A 538 -2.28 4.23 13.04
N TYR A 539 -2.33 4.90 11.89
CA TYR A 539 -2.43 6.35 11.77
C TYR A 539 -3.91 6.77 11.58
N PRO A 540 -4.37 7.84 12.27
CA PRO A 540 -3.70 8.61 13.32
C PRO A 540 -3.87 8.07 14.76
N ASP A 541 -4.45 6.88 14.96
CA ASP A 541 -4.91 6.43 16.29
C ASP A 541 -3.79 6.06 17.26
N ASP A 542 -2.76 5.36 16.79
CA ASP A 542 -1.60 4.95 17.59
C ASP A 542 -0.47 5.99 17.54
N THR A 543 -0.37 6.73 16.44
CA THR A 543 0.65 7.76 16.23
C THR A 543 0.18 8.80 15.22
N ALA A 544 0.61 10.05 15.42
CA ALA A 544 0.41 11.14 14.47
C ALA A 544 1.45 11.16 13.34
N ASP A 545 2.47 10.30 13.38
CA ASP A 545 3.48 10.17 12.32
C ASP A 545 3.03 9.14 11.26
N PRO A 546 2.59 9.57 10.07
CA PRO A 546 2.12 8.67 9.04
C PRO A 546 3.24 7.93 8.31
N SER A 547 4.52 8.22 8.59
CA SER A 547 5.67 7.60 7.93
C SER A 547 6.09 6.24 8.53
N ILE A 548 5.51 5.88 9.67
CA ILE A 548 5.78 4.62 10.39
C ILE A 548 4.49 3.84 10.74
N ALA A 549 3.35 4.26 10.21
CA ALA A 549 2.04 3.71 10.54
C ALA A 549 1.13 3.62 9.32
N GLN A 550 0.28 2.60 9.31
CA GLN A 550 -0.73 2.39 8.29
C GLN A 550 -1.93 3.25 8.59
N ALA A 551 -2.42 3.99 7.60
CA ALA A 551 -3.63 4.76 7.78
C ALA A 551 -4.82 3.81 7.94
N HIS A 552 -5.65 4.07 8.94
CA HIS A 552 -6.99 3.50 8.98
C HIS A 552 -7.83 4.17 7.89
N LEU A 553 -7.71 3.66 6.68
CA LEU A 553 -8.36 4.22 5.49
C LEU A 553 -9.87 4.08 5.61
N VAL A 554 -10.56 5.21 5.51
CA VAL A 554 -12.01 5.28 5.39
C VAL A 554 -12.32 5.65 3.96
N HIS A 555 -13.06 4.76 3.31
CA HIS A 555 -13.54 4.91 1.96
C HIS A 555 -15.02 5.23 1.97
N GLN A 556 -15.47 5.92 0.93
CA GLN A 556 -16.87 5.97 0.55
C GLN A 556 -17.01 5.61 -0.92
N VAL A 557 -18.05 4.85 -1.25
CA VAL A 557 -18.43 4.65 -2.65
C VAL A 557 -19.14 5.91 -3.15
N GLN A 558 -18.52 6.58 -4.11
CA GLN A 558 -19.04 7.79 -4.76
C GLN A 558 -19.00 7.58 -6.26
N ASP A 559 -20.13 7.78 -6.93
CA ASP A 559 -20.24 7.66 -8.37
C ASP A 559 -19.74 6.29 -8.88
N GLY A 560 -20.07 5.23 -8.13
CA GLY A 560 -19.63 3.86 -8.42
C GLY A 560 -18.13 3.59 -8.25
N ARG A 561 -17.40 4.40 -7.45
CA ARG A 561 -15.95 4.22 -7.19
C ARG A 561 -15.63 4.30 -5.71
N HIS A 562 -14.65 3.52 -5.26
CA HIS A 562 -14.08 3.70 -3.92
C HIS A 562 -13.26 4.99 -3.88
N VAL A 563 -13.65 5.95 -3.04
CA VAL A 563 -12.93 7.20 -2.79
C VAL A 563 -12.43 7.19 -1.34
N ILE A 564 -11.13 7.39 -1.11
CA ILE A 564 -10.63 7.57 0.26
C ILE A 564 -11.09 8.95 0.75
N VAL A 565 -11.89 8.98 1.82
CA VAL A 565 -12.43 10.21 2.41
C VAL A 565 -11.74 10.60 3.72
N ALA A 566 -11.04 9.65 4.36
CA ALA A 566 -10.21 9.90 5.54
C ALA A 566 -9.13 8.80 5.68
N PRO A 567 -8.06 9.03 6.44
CA PRO A 567 -7.66 10.28 7.07
C PRO A 567 -6.86 11.19 6.13
N SER A 568 -6.80 12.48 6.42
CA SER A 568 -5.80 13.39 5.82
C SER A 568 -4.37 12.91 6.17
N PRO A 569 -3.34 13.03 5.31
CA PRO A 569 -3.35 13.64 3.97
C PRO A 569 -3.76 12.67 2.86
N TYR A 570 -4.18 11.45 3.20
CA TYR A 570 -4.47 10.39 2.23
C TYR A 570 -5.88 10.45 1.63
N ALA A 571 -6.74 11.31 2.18
CA ALA A 571 -8.05 11.62 1.62
C ALA A 571 -7.92 12.21 0.21
N GLN A 572 -8.72 11.70 -0.72
CA GLN A 572 -8.80 12.13 -2.12
C GLN A 572 -10.12 12.83 -2.44
N GLY A 573 -11.08 12.71 -1.54
CA GLY A 573 -12.37 13.37 -1.61
C GLY A 573 -12.88 13.65 -0.20
N THR A 574 -14.02 14.31 -0.14
CA THR A 574 -14.74 14.53 1.11
C THR A 574 -15.87 13.51 1.23
N PHE A 575 -16.23 13.16 2.46
CA PHE A 575 -17.46 12.41 2.72
C PHE A 575 -18.68 13.14 2.13
N ARG A 576 -19.62 12.37 1.58
CA ARG A 576 -20.93 12.82 1.09
C ARG A 576 -22.02 12.10 1.90
N PRO A 577 -23.07 12.79 2.39
CA PRO A 577 -24.20 12.10 2.99
C PRO A 577 -24.77 11.01 2.05
N PRO A 578 -25.30 9.90 2.59
CA PRO A 578 -25.99 8.91 1.77
C PRO A 578 -27.06 9.57 0.89
N PRO A 579 -27.24 9.15 -0.38
CA PRO A 579 -28.26 9.72 -1.23
C PRO A 579 -29.65 9.49 -0.61
N LEU A 580 -30.48 10.54 -0.55
CA LEU A 580 -31.87 10.44 -0.13
C LEU A 580 -32.57 9.40 -1.02
N SER A 581 -33.19 8.38 -0.42
CA SER A 581 -33.87 7.35 -1.20
C SER A 581 -34.95 8.00 -2.06
N SER A 582 -34.86 7.84 -3.38
CA SER A 582 -35.86 8.35 -4.33
C SER A 582 -37.21 7.62 -4.26
N THR A 583 -37.40 6.75 -3.27
CA THR A 583 -38.63 6.01 -2.98
C THR A 583 -39.38 6.66 -1.81
N GLY A 584 -39.69 7.95 -1.93
CA GLY A 584 -40.77 8.57 -1.16
C GLY A 584 -42.09 8.44 -1.94
N PRO A 585 -43.26 8.26 -1.28
CA PRO A 585 -44.53 8.31 -1.99
C PRO A 585 -44.68 9.68 -2.67
N PRO A 586 -45.18 9.75 -3.92
CA PRO A 586 -45.40 11.02 -4.59
C PRO A 586 -46.55 11.75 -3.89
N GLY A 587 -46.24 12.71 -3.04
CA GLY A 587 -47.26 13.61 -2.48
C GLY A 587 -46.94 14.20 -1.12
N ALA A 588 -46.14 15.27 -1.10
CA ALA A 588 -46.32 16.41 -0.20
C ALA A 588 -45.38 17.55 -0.63
N ALA A 589 -45.48 17.98 -1.89
CA ALA A 589 -44.99 19.30 -2.27
C ALA A 589 -46.13 20.30 -2.06
N ALA A 590 -45.88 21.26 -1.18
CA ALA A 590 -46.52 22.57 -1.05
C ALA A 590 -48.06 22.61 -0.86
N ARG A 591 -48.47 22.89 0.37
CA ARG A 591 -49.43 23.96 0.65
C ARG A 591 -48.87 24.88 1.70
#